data_AF-A0A5B8XVZ2-F1
#
_entry.id   AF-A0A5B8XVZ2-F1
#
_cell.length_a   1.000
_cell.length_b   1.000
_cell.length_c   1.000
_cell.angle_alpha   90.00
_cell.angle_beta   90.00
_cell.angle_gamma   90.00
#
_symmetry.space_group_name_H-M   'P 1'
#
loop_
_entity.id
_entity.type
_entity.pdbx_description
1 polymer ?
#
loop_
_entity_poly.entity_id
_entity_poly.type
_entity_poly.pdbx_seq_one_letter_code
_entity_poly.pdbx_strand_id
1 'polypeptide(L)'
;MRIWIFVGLLLGAMSGLSGCGSESSTCGTSADCGEGQACEEGSCVTPSAVMCTGDPDCRPGFQCLGGSCQPLPRFDMGPEDMTPEPDFSEPDMPAEEDMAPLDNVNPTVVAITPADGTADVALDVSITVEFSEDMNPATVNFMSLLLKDPAGDDINAQVTFDPETNIATLTPDAPLYPATGYRVVPTALLRDLADNSLRIDPSPDANFTTILGIPEKHTELANTFAPVVFQSMESFEPGARNIDTPMLVNFDDDFEARNNKANGLLTTVSPPANVYYSVVESQTHYFITYALYYPVRRIKNTEVNQEHDFTGAVFVVDKATETLQMVEGLKVDEGNDTVIAFKPSASQVTGTGNSSYFETIQEADYVEGRYPLFITSGSHEACHWVNEGPTVPTVCRHDSRGFSEGPTDGVMMRPGTAQIYNESVENTETGIREMEYGLVPLASLWATRNLVGEQLLWEKLTVYSPIEGRTSKYPDESLIVWPNRLFSNDETTYGKPPFAWLKTSSNNNQGQWLFDPAYLLQVRYAFPEGFSADYCHNVYMAIDNTSSAPCAEVVE
;
A
#
# COMPACT_ATOMS: atom_id res chain seq x y z
N MET A 1 -37.13 -18.46 43.65
CA MET A 1 -36.91 -18.85 45.06
C MET A 1 -35.89 -17.85 45.64
N ARG A 2 -36.14 -17.28 46.84
CA ARG A 2 -35.37 -16.26 47.64
C ARG A 2 -33.94 -15.87 47.14
N ILE A 3 -33.51 -14.60 46.95
CA ILE A 3 -33.48 -13.37 47.83
C ILE A 3 -32.57 -13.59 49.08
N TRP A 4 -31.58 -12.78 49.52
CA TRP A 4 -31.20 -11.33 49.44
C TRP A 4 -29.72 -11.15 48.92
N ILE A 5 -29.07 -9.99 48.66
CA ILE A 5 -29.26 -8.52 48.80
C ILE A 5 -28.68 -7.84 50.10
N PHE A 6 -28.14 -6.59 49.97
CA PHE A 6 -27.43 -5.65 50.91
C PHE A 6 -25.89 -5.80 51.02
N VAL A 7 -24.99 -4.81 50.76
CA VAL A 7 -24.80 -3.37 51.16
C VAL A 7 -24.13 -3.23 52.56
N GLY A 8 -23.11 -2.39 52.82
CA GLY A 8 -22.30 -1.47 51.98
C GLY A 8 -21.49 -0.43 52.84
N LEU A 9 -20.81 0.55 52.20
CA LEU A 9 -20.08 1.73 52.77
C LEU A 9 -18.79 1.47 53.62
N LEU A 10 -17.93 2.46 53.97
CA LEU A 10 -17.26 3.64 53.32
C LEU A 10 -16.44 4.39 54.42
N LEU A 11 -15.33 5.09 54.08
CA LEU A 11 -14.39 5.84 54.97
C LEU A 11 -13.56 4.97 55.97
N GLY A 12 -12.39 5.41 56.47
CA GLY A 12 -11.55 6.57 56.11
C GLY A 12 -10.71 7.16 57.27
N ALA A 13 -9.70 7.98 56.91
CA ALA A 13 -8.86 8.86 57.77
C ALA A 13 -7.65 8.27 58.56
N MET A 14 -6.76 9.17 58.98
CA MET A 14 -5.32 8.95 59.29
C MET A 14 -4.95 9.16 60.79
N SER A 15 -3.67 8.84 61.10
CA SER A 15 -2.76 9.56 62.03
C SER A 15 -2.69 9.20 63.54
N GLY A 16 -1.45 9.18 64.08
CA GLY A 16 -1.15 9.86 65.35
C GLY A 16 -0.44 9.14 66.51
N LEU A 17 0.91 9.24 66.54
CA LEU A 17 1.76 9.55 67.72
C LEU A 17 1.97 8.58 68.93
N SER A 18 3.24 8.14 69.03
CA SER A 18 4.19 8.30 70.16
C SER A 18 4.18 7.44 71.45
N GLY A 19 5.19 6.55 71.54
CA GLY A 19 6.02 6.26 72.74
C GLY A 19 5.45 5.32 73.82
N CYS A 20 6.26 4.62 74.64
CA CYS A 20 7.71 4.32 74.65
C CYS A 20 7.92 3.09 75.57
N GLY A 21 8.99 2.30 75.50
CA GLY A 21 10.13 2.29 74.56
C GLY A 21 11.33 1.51 75.14
N SER A 22 12.10 0.81 74.30
CA SER A 22 13.32 0.05 74.65
C SER A 22 14.21 -0.08 73.41
N GLU A 23 15.53 -0.10 73.57
CA GLU A 23 16.49 -0.05 72.45
C GLU A 23 16.57 -1.36 71.65
N SER A 24 15.61 -1.55 70.72
CA SER A 24 15.83 -2.38 69.54
C SER A 24 16.83 -1.67 68.63
N SER A 25 18.01 -2.26 68.40
CA SER A 25 18.96 -1.78 67.40
C SER A 25 18.37 -1.96 65.99
N THR A 26 17.66 -0.94 65.51
CA THR A 26 17.01 -0.97 64.20
C THR A 26 18.07 -0.92 63.10
N CYS A 27 18.24 -2.04 62.41
CA CYS A 27 19.21 -2.18 61.33
C CYS A 27 18.55 -1.87 59.97
N GLY A 28 19.29 -1.24 59.06
CA GLY A 28 18.93 -1.17 57.64
C GLY A 28 19.57 -2.30 56.84
N THR A 29 20.70 -2.82 57.31
CA THR A 29 21.49 -3.91 56.73
C THR A 29 22.11 -4.77 57.82
N SER A 30 22.57 -5.98 57.48
CA SER A 30 23.33 -6.83 58.42
C SER A 30 24.68 -6.24 58.86
N ALA A 31 25.15 -5.13 58.27
CA ALA A 31 26.35 -4.42 58.72
C ALA A 31 26.10 -3.52 59.95
N ASP A 32 24.83 -3.28 60.30
CA ASP A 32 24.43 -2.50 61.48
C ASP A 32 24.29 -3.36 62.75
N CYS A 33 24.66 -4.64 62.66
CA CYS A 33 24.50 -5.66 63.71
C CYS A 33 25.86 -6.14 64.25
N GLY A 34 25.85 -6.70 65.47
CA GLY A 34 27.06 -7.29 66.08
C GLY A 34 27.52 -8.59 65.41
N GLU A 35 28.76 -9.00 65.69
CA GLU A 35 29.34 -10.23 65.15
C GLU A 35 28.44 -11.46 65.40
N GLY A 36 28.20 -12.24 64.35
CA GLY A 36 27.32 -13.42 64.41
C GLY A 36 25.82 -13.13 64.28
N GLN A 37 25.41 -11.88 64.02
CA GLN A 37 24.02 -11.50 63.76
C GLN A 37 23.78 -11.04 62.32
N ALA A 38 22.54 -11.10 61.87
CA ALA A 38 22.07 -10.57 60.58
C ALA A 38 20.79 -9.74 60.78
N CYS A 39 20.48 -8.84 59.86
CA CYS A 39 19.28 -8.01 59.92
C CYS A 39 18.09 -8.71 59.26
N GLU A 40 17.01 -8.98 60.00
CA GLU A 40 15.72 -9.44 59.47
C GLU A 40 14.60 -8.50 59.95
N GLU A 41 13.73 -8.06 59.03
CA GLU A 41 12.61 -7.13 59.28
C GLU A 41 12.96 -5.88 60.12
N GLY A 42 14.20 -5.40 59.98
CA GLY A 42 14.72 -4.22 60.70
C GLY A 42 15.23 -4.50 62.12
N SER A 43 15.44 -5.77 62.51
CA SER A 43 16.02 -6.17 63.80
C SER A 43 17.17 -7.17 63.64
N CYS A 44 18.19 -7.06 64.50
CA CYS A 44 19.34 -7.97 64.48
C CYS A 44 19.01 -9.32 65.14
N VAL A 45 19.13 -10.42 64.38
CA VAL A 45 18.86 -11.80 64.80
C VAL A 45 20.06 -12.72 64.62
N THR A 46 20.22 -13.73 65.47
CA THR A 46 21.25 -14.77 65.34
C THR A 46 20.72 -15.94 64.49
N PRO A 47 21.40 -16.36 63.40
CA PRO A 47 20.99 -17.53 62.62
C PRO A 47 21.00 -18.82 63.45
N SER A 48 19.92 -19.61 63.36
CA SER A 48 19.90 -20.97 63.91
C SER A 48 20.76 -21.89 63.04
N ALA A 49 21.57 -22.76 63.68
CA ALA A 49 22.56 -23.59 62.99
C ALA A 49 21.91 -24.70 62.15
N VAL A 50 21.68 -24.42 60.87
CA VAL A 50 21.32 -25.41 59.84
C VAL A 50 22.60 -26.05 59.29
N MET A 51 22.63 -27.38 59.22
CA MET A 51 23.71 -28.11 58.54
C MET A 51 23.49 -28.03 57.02
N CYS A 52 24.55 -27.73 56.28
CA CYS A 52 24.54 -27.66 54.81
C CYS A 52 25.37 -28.80 54.21
N THR A 53 25.09 -29.12 52.95
CA THR A 53 25.84 -30.11 52.13
C THR A 53 26.47 -29.50 50.88
N GLY A 54 25.99 -28.34 50.43
CA GLY A 54 26.67 -27.47 49.45
C GLY A 54 26.15 -26.04 49.53
N ASP A 55 26.76 -25.12 48.78
CA ASP A 55 26.40 -23.69 48.79
C ASP A 55 24.92 -23.39 48.48
N PRO A 56 24.20 -24.14 47.62
CA PRO A 56 22.76 -23.92 47.40
C PRO A 56 21.87 -24.17 48.63
N ASP A 57 22.37 -24.87 49.66
CA ASP A 57 21.67 -25.03 50.94
C ASP A 57 21.77 -23.77 51.82
N CYS A 58 22.68 -22.85 51.49
CA CYS A 58 22.92 -21.62 52.22
C CYS A 58 22.16 -20.43 51.60
N ARG A 59 21.80 -19.46 52.44
CA ARG A 59 21.16 -18.22 51.98
C ARG A 59 22.20 -17.32 51.26
N PRO A 60 21.79 -16.50 50.27
CA PRO A 60 22.69 -15.62 49.54
C PRO A 60 23.60 -14.77 50.45
N GLY A 61 24.89 -14.73 50.14
CA GLY A 61 25.94 -14.10 50.95
C GLY A 61 26.71 -15.05 51.89
N PHE A 62 26.32 -16.34 51.95
CA PHE A 62 26.97 -17.38 52.73
C PHE A 62 27.38 -18.56 51.84
N GLN A 63 28.48 -19.23 52.21
CA GLN A 63 29.02 -20.45 51.59
C GLN A 63 29.04 -21.60 52.60
N CYS A 64 28.98 -22.85 52.14
CA CYS A 64 28.95 -24.03 52.98
C CYS A 64 30.36 -24.52 53.34
N LEU A 65 30.83 -24.20 54.55
CA LEU A 65 32.14 -24.62 55.06
C LEU A 65 32.00 -25.58 56.24
N GLY A 66 32.62 -26.76 56.11
CA GLY A 66 32.63 -27.78 57.17
C GLY A 66 31.25 -28.35 57.53
N GLY A 67 30.26 -28.22 56.66
CA GLY A 67 28.85 -28.57 56.93
C GLY A 67 28.05 -27.46 57.64
N SER A 68 28.56 -26.23 57.67
CA SER A 68 27.90 -25.05 58.24
C SER A 68 27.92 -23.87 57.26
N CYS A 69 26.82 -23.11 57.16
CA CYS A 69 26.81 -21.89 56.35
C CYS A 69 27.60 -20.77 57.04
N GLN A 70 28.64 -20.27 56.39
CA GLN A 70 29.52 -19.20 56.89
C GLN A 70 29.52 -18.03 55.92
N PRO A 71 29.57 -16.77 56.40
CA PRO A 71 29.50 -15.60 55.52
C PRO A 71 30.71 -15.54 54.58
N LEU A 72 30.50 -15.02 53.37
CA LEU A 72 31.60 -14.75 52.44
C LEU A 72 32.52 -13.67 53.02
N PRO A 73 33.86 -13.84 52.97
CA PRO A 73 34.79 -12.87 53.55
C PRO A 73 34.74 -11.54 52.79
N ARG A 74 34.59 -10.43 53.52
CA ARG A 74 34.90 -9.10 52.99
C ARG A 74 36.42 -8.96 52.90
N PHE A 75 36.92 -8.50 51.75
CA PHE A 75 38.26 -7.92 51.67
C PHE A 75 38.25 -6.59 52.40
N ASP A 76 38.99 -6.50 53.51
CA ASP A 76 39.24 -5.26 54.25
C ASP A 76 40.75 -5.03 54.31
N MET A 77 41.23 -3.87 53.86
CA MET A 77 42.66 -3.55 53.78
C MET A 77 43.11 -2.82 55.05
N GLY A 78 43.29 -3.56 56.13
CA GLY A 78 43.96 -3.10 57.35
C GLY A 78 45.48 -3.32 57.31
N PRO A 79 46.31 -2.40 57.84
CA PRO A 79 47.77 -2.55 57.89
C PRO A 79 48.26 -3.38 59.09
N GLU A 80 49.57 -3.70 59.08
CA GLU A 80 50.32 -4.54 60.07
C GLU A 80 49.99 -6.05 59.91
N ASP A 81 50.90 -6.89 59.41
CA ASP A 81 52.21 -7.22 60.01
C ASP A 81 53.35 -7.41 58.97
N MET A 82 54.61 -7.32 59.41
CA MET A 82 55.81 -7.48 58.57
C MET A 82 56.55 -8.79 58.85
N THR A 83 56.60 -9.71 57.88
CA THR A 83 57.61 -10.77 57.83
C THR A 83 58.27 -10.81 56.45
N PRO A 84 59.57 -11.16 56.33
CA PRO A 84 60.32 -10.99 55.08
C PRO A 84 59.93 -12.03 54.03
N GLU A 85 59.85 -11.56 52.79
CA GLU A 85 59.45 -12.34 51.62
C GLU A 85 60.40 -13.53 51.37
N PRO A 86 59.88 -14.74 51.09
CA PRO A 86 60.61 -15.73 50.33
C PRO A 86 60.72 -15.28 48.88
N ASP A 87 61.92 -15.29 48.32
CA ASP A 87 62.21 -15.00 46.91
C ASP A 87 61.54 -16.04 45.99
N PHE A 88 60.30 -15.75 45.62
CA PHE A 88 59.63 -16.33 44.45
C PHE A 88 59.79 -15.35 43.30
N SER A 89 60.90 -15.47 42.56
CA SER A 89 60.96 -15.02 41.18
C SER A 89 59.70 -15.51 40.45
N GLU A 90 58.87 -14.57 39.97
CA GLU A 90 57.62 -14.91 39.29
C GLU A 90 57.93 -15.90 38.15
N PRO A 91 57.18 -17.01 38.01
CA PRO A 91 57.22 -17.74 36.76
C PRO A 91 56.67 -16.78 35.69
N ASP A 92 57.49 -16.40 34.71
CA ASP A 92 57.12 -15.46 33.65
C ASP A 92 55.70 -15.76 33.17
N MET A 93 54.74 -14.91 33.54
CA MET A 93 53.43 -14.95 32.90
C MET A 93 53.70 -14.66 31.43
N PRO A 94 53.24 -15.53 30.49
CA PRO A 94 53.41 -15.22 29.08
C PRO A 94 52.77 -13.84 28.86
N ALA A 95 53.56 -12.91 28.32
CA ALA A 95 53.12 -11.54 28.09
C ALA A 95 51.76 -11.58 27.39
N GLU A 96 50.80 -10.81 27.90
CA GLU A 96 49.38 -10.86 27.48
C GLU A 96 49.32 -10.96 25.95
N GLU A 97 48.87 -12.11 25.44
CA GLU A 97 48.71 -12.28 24.00
C GLU A 97 47.76 -11.19 23.54
N ASP A 98 48.17 -10.42 22.51
CA ASP A 98 47.57 -9.15 22.11
C ASP A 98 46.11 -9.36 21.65
N MET A 99 45.21 -9.42 22.63
CA MET A 99 43.78 -9.63 22.44
C MET A 99 43.21 -8.35 21.85
N ALA A 100 43.23 -8.29 20.52
CA ALA A 100 42.55 -7.28 19.74
C ALA A 100 41.16 -7.01 20.35
N PRO A 101 40.78 -5.73 20.54
CA PRO A 101 39.58 -5.38 21.29
C PRO A 101 38.37 -6.08 20.67
N LEU A 102 37.59 -6.76 21.52
CA LEU A 102 36.41 -7.50 21.07
C LEU A 102 35.48 -6.54 20.33
N ASP A 103 35.27 -6.80 19.05
CA ASP A 103 34.35 -6.02 18.25
C ASP A 103 32.91 -6.34 18.63
N ASN A 104 32.13 -5.29 18.88
CA ASN A 104 30.73 -5.33 19.27
C ASN A 104 29.92 -4.29 18.48
N VAL A 105 30.45 -3.80 17.34
CA VAL A 105 29.72 -2.93 16.43
C VAL A 105 28.80 -3.79 15.57
N ASN A 106 27.53 -3.39 15.42
CA ASN A 106 26.62 -4.07 14.51
C ASN A 106 26.73 -3.48 13.11
N PRO A 107 27.01 -4.29 12.06
CA PRO A 107 27.01 -3.79 10.70
C PRO A 107 25.68 -3.17 10.30
N THR A 108 25.76 -2.17 9.44
CA THR A 108 24.63 -1.41 8.92
C THR A 108 24.67 -1.37 7.40
N VAL A 109 23.52 -1.22 6.77
CA VAL A 109 23.45 -0.89 5.34
C VAL A 109 23.72 0.61 5.17
N VAL A 110 24.68 0.94 4.32
CA VAL A 110 25.05 2.31 3.93
C VAL A 110 24.15 2.80 2.80
N ALA A 111 23.92 1.95 1.79
CA ALA A 111 23.08 2.24 0.65
C ALA A 111 22.49 0.96 0.03
N ILE A 112 21.33 1.10 -0.62
CA ILE A 112 20.80 0.12 -1.58
C ILE A 112 20.59 0.85 -2.92
N THR A 113 20.91 0.19 -4.02
CA THR A 113 20.51 0.61 -5.38
C THR A 113 19.69 -0.52 -6.01
N PRO A 114 18.47 -0.28 -6.51
CA PRO A 114 17.71 0.97 -6.43
C PRO A 114 17.45 1.44 -4.99
N ALA A 115 17.40 2.75 -4.78
CA ALA A 115 17.10 3.33 -3.47
C ALA A 115 15.60 3.17 -3.14
N ASP A 116 15.24 3.29 -1.86
CA ASP A 116 13.84 3.23 -1.44
C ASP A 116 12.98 4.29 -2.16
N GLY A 117 11.82 3.88 -2.66
CA GLY A 117 10.92 4.70 -3.46
C GLY A 117 11.31 4.86 -4.95
N THR A 118 12.38 4.22 -5.45
CA THR A 118 12.78 4.37 -6.87
C THR A 118 11.73 3.77 -7.81
N ALA A 119 11.25 4.56 -8.77
CA ALA A 119 10.34 4.14 -9.84
C ALA A 119 11.06 3.88 -11.18
N ASP A 120 10.33 3.34 -12.15
CA ASP A 120 10.78 3.03 -13.52
C ASP A 120 12.07 2.19 -13.62
N VAL A 121 12.27 1.30 -12.65
CA VAL A 121 13.41 0.37 -12.62
C VAL A 121 13.32 -0.65 -13.77
N ALA A 122 14.47 -0.93 -14.40
CA ALA A 122 14.57 -1.91 -15.48
C ALA A 122 14.20 -3.33 -15.03
N LEU A 123 13.64 -4.14 -15.94
CA LEU A 123 13.19 -5.50 -15.62
C LEU A 123 14.37 -6.46 -15.34
N ASP A 124 15.54 -6.17 -15.91
CA ASP A 124 16.81 -6.88 -15.73
C ASP A 124 17.76 -6.17 -14.73
N VAL A 125 17.20 -5.51 -13.72
CA VAL A 125 17.94 -4.76 -12.70
C VAL A 125 18.96 -5.62 -11.93
N SER A 126 20.19 -5.12 -11.86
CA SER A 126 21.20 -5.56 -10.90
C SER A 126 21.07 -4.70 -9.64
N ILE A 127 20.70 -5.33 -8.52
CA ILE A 127 20.50 -4.66 -7.23
C ILE A 127 21.82 -4.72 -6.44
N THR A 128 22.20 -3.65 -5.73
CA THR A 128 23.41 -3.64 -4.89
C THR A 128 23.11 -3.18 -3.47
N VAL A 129 23.76 -3.77 -2.47
CA VAL A 129 23.69 -3.41 -1.04
C VAL A 129 25.10 -3.15 -0.52
N GLU A 130 25.36 -1.96 -0.02
CA GLU A 130 26.65 -1.53 0.56
C GLU A 130 26.59 -1.62 2.09
N PHE A 131 27.61 -2.19 2.73
CA PHE A 131 27.69 -2.35 4.19
C PHE A 131 28.74 -1.43 4.83
N SER A 132 28.57 -1.10 6.12
CA SER A 132 29.44 -0.18 6.85
C SER A 132 30.85 -0.70 7.16
N GLU A 133 31.06 -2.01 7.10
CA GLU A 133 32.30 -2.69 7.47
C GLU A 133 32.37 -4.10 6.85
N ASP A 134 33.47 -4.81 7.15
CA ASP A 134 33.83 -6.07 6.52
C ASP A 134 32.85 -7.20 6.90
N MET A 135 32.04 -7.63 5.93
CA MET A 135 31.06 -8.70 6.12
C MET A 135 31.68 -10.09 5.94
N ASN A 136 31.23 -11.06 6.73
CA ASN A 136 31.57 -12.47 6.56
C ASN A 136 30.91 -13.03 5.28
N PRO A 137 31.68 -13.33 4.21
CA PRO A 137 31.11 -13.66 2.90
C PRO A 137 30.25 -14.94 2.90
N ALA A 138 30.46 -15.85 3.86
CA ALA A 138 29.61 -17.04 3.98
C ALA A 138 28.17 -16.70 4.38
N THR A 139 27.96 -15.55 5.04
CA THR A 139 26.64 -15.06 5.47
C THR A 139 25.95 -14.18 4.45
N VAL A 140 26.63 -13.73 3.40
CA VAL A 140 26.08 -12.86 2.34
C VAL A 140 25.56 -13.73 1.19
N ASN A 141 24.28 -14.12 1.24
CA ASN A 141 23.69 -15.06 0.30
C ASN A 141 22.16 -14.93 0.19
N PHE A 142 21.52 -15.70 -0.68
CA PHE A 142 20.07 -15.64 -0.98
C PHE A 142 19.14 -15.98 0.22
N MET A 143 19.65 -16.52 1.33
CA MET A 143 18.86 -16.72 2.55
C MET A 143 18.87 -15.50 3.48
N SER A 144 19.77 -14.54 3.26
CA SER A 144 20.05 -13.44 4.18
C SER A 144 19.87 -12.05 3.53
N LEU A 145 20.01 -11.97 2.21
CA LEU A 145 19.61 -10.87 1.34
C LEU A 145 18.48 -11.38 0.45
N LEU A 146 17.25 -10.95 0.74
CA LEU A 146 16.06 -11.40 0.01
C LEU A 146 15.59 -10.32 -0.98
N LEU A 147 15.02 -10.74 -2.10
CA LEU A 147 14.18 -9.92 -2.97
C LEU A 147 12.75 -10.41 -2.87
N LYS A 148 11.82 -9.55 -2.43
CA LYS A 148 10.41 -9.89 -2.22
C LYS A 148 9.47 -9.23 -3.20
N ASP A 149 8.40 -9.94 -3.52
CA ASP A 149 7.34 -9.53 -4.43
C ASP A 149 6.15 -8.83 -3.69
N PRO A 150 5.06 -8.45 -4.38
CA PRO A 150 3.86 -7.88 -3.74
C PRO A 150 3.07 -8.80 -2.80
N ALA A 151 3.24 -10.12 -2.88
CA ALA A 151 2.62 -11.08 -1.97
C ALA A 151 3.46 -11.28 -0.68
N GLY A 152 4.75 -10.95 -0.75
CA GLY A 152 5.75 -11.20 0.29
C GLY A 152 6.56 -12.49 0.07
N ASP A 153 6.37 -13.17 -1.06
CA ASP A 153 7.11 -14.35 -1.48
C ASP A 153 8.52 -13.97 -1.95
N ASP A 154 9.46 -14.93 -1.90
CA ASP A 154 10.87 -14.71 -2.25
C ASP A 154 11.13 -14.97 -3.74
N ILE A 155 11.67 -13.96 -4.44
CA ILE A 155 12.14 -14.05 -5.82
C ILE A 155 13.55 -14.63 -5.83
N ASN A 156 13.77 -15.69 -6.62
CA ASN A 156 15.09 -16.29 -6.81
C ASN A 156 16.04 -15.27 -7.48
N ALA A 157 17.17 -15.03 -6.83
CA ALA A 157 18.24 -14.18 -7.32
C ALA A 157 19.60 -14.78 -6.97
N GLN A 158 20.56 -14.66 -7.89
CA GLN A 158 21.96 -14.93 -7.58
C GLN A 158 22.52 -13.82 -6.70
N VAL A 159 23.20 -14.17 -5.62
CA VAL A 159 23.86 -13.22 -4.71
C VAL A 159 25.37 -13.40 -4.79
N THR A 160 26.09 -12.31 -5.06
CA THR A 160 27.54 -12.23 -5.00
C THR A 160 27.97 -11.15 -4.01
N PHE A 161 29.20 -11.23 -3.51
CA PHE A 161 29.75 -10.26 -2.56
C PHE A 161 31.20 -9.94 -2.92
N ASP A 162 31.53 -8.65 -2.91
CA ASP A 162 32.89 -8.15 -3.07
C ASP A 162 33.42 -7.62 -1.71
N PRO A 163 34.36 -8.33 -1.06
CA PRO A 163 34.94 -7.92 0.21
C PRO A 163 36.01 -6.82 0.07
N GLU A 164 36.41 -6.40 -1.13
CA GLU A 164 37.27 -5.21 -1.30
C GLU A 164 36.46 -3.91 -1.27
N THR A 165 35.15 -3.97 -1.49
CA THR A 165 34.23 -2.82 -1.50
C THR A 165 33.09 -2.90 -0.49
N ASN A 166 32.91 -4.04 0.17
CA ASN A 166 31.77 -4.37 1.03
C ASN A 166 30.40 -4.19 0.35
N ILE A 167 30.33 -4.52 -0.94
CA ILE A 167 29.11 -4.49 -1.75
C ILE A 167 28.64 -5.90 -2.07
N ALA A 168 27.40 -6.21 -1.68
CA ALA A 168 26.67 -7.35 -2.22
C ALA A 168 25.92 -6.95 -3.50
N THR A 169 25.82 -7.87 -4.45
CA THR A 169 24.99 -7.72 -5.66
C THR A 169 23.97 -8.84 -5.71
N LEU A 170 22.69 -8.51 -5.90
CA LEU A 170 21.60 -9.44 -6.16
C LEU A 170 21.16 -9.29 -7.62
N THR A 171 21.17 -10.38 -8.38
CA THR A 171 20.69 -10.42 -9.77
C THR A 171 19.54 -11.42 -9.89
N PRO A 172 18.30 -10.98 -10.20
CA PRO A 172 17.16 -11.88 -10.41
C PRO A 172 17.44 -12.97 -11.46
N ASP A 173 17.01 -14.21 -11.20
CA ASP A 173 17.22 -15.35 -12.11
C ASP A 173 16.42 -15.22 -13.43
N ALA A 174 15.41 -14.37 -13.46
CA ALA A 174 14.60 -14.02 -14.62
C ALA A 174 14.20 -12.52 -14.54
N PRO A 175 13.91 -11.87 -15.68
CA PRO A 175 13.42 -10.48 -15.67
C PRO A 175 12.17 -10.32 -14.81
N LEU A 176 12.14 -9.23 -14.03
CA LEU A 176 11.03 -8.85 -13.19
C LEU A 176 9.80 -8.45 -14.01
N TYR A 177 8.63 -8.46 -13.39
CA TYR A 177 7.38 -8.06 -14.05
C TYR A 177 7.27 -6.53 -14.13
N PRO A 178 6.70 -5.97 -15.22
CA PRO A 178 6.44 -4.54 -15.33
C PRO A 178 5.38 -4.08 -14.31
N ALA A 179 5.32 -2.77 -14.05
CA ALA A 179 4.35 -2.13 -13.15
C ALA A 179 4.19 -2.88 -11.81
N THR A 180 5.30 -3.22 -11.16
CA THR A 180 5.32 -4.07 -9.96
C THR A 180 6.30 -3.52 -8.92
N GLY A 181 5.79 -3.33 -7.70
CA GLY A 181 6.60 -3.03 -6.53
C GLY A 181 7.33 -4.28 -6.02
N TYR A 182 8.63 -4.15 -5.77
CA TYR A 182 9.49 -5.16 -5.15
C TYR A 182 10.20 -4.56 -3.93
N ARG A 183 10.61 -5.41 -2.98
CA ARG A 183 11.31 -4.99 -1.74
C ARG A 183 12.58 -5.80 -1.52
N VAL A 184 13.71 -5.12 -1.40
CA VAL A 184 15.00 -5.68 -0.98
C VAL A 184 15.01 -5.76 0.55
N VAL A 185 15.36 -6.93 1.11
CA VAL A 185 15.32 -7.19 2.56
C VAL A 185 16.65 -7.76 3.06
N PRO A 186 17.55 -6.89 3.58
CA PRO A 186 18.71 -7.30 4.35
C PRO A 186 18.30 -7.78 5.75
N THR A 187 18.69 -9.00 6.13
CA THR A 187 18.23 -9.64 7.38
C THR A 187 19.32 -9.74 8.45
N ALA A 188 18.90 -9.99 9.70
CA ALA A 188 19.78 -10.31 10.85
C ALA A 188 20.54 -11.66 10.74
N LEU A 189 20.48 -12.35 9.58
CA LEU A 189 21.34 -13.48 9.25
C LEU A 189 22.69 -13.05 8.64
N LEU A 190 22.78 -11.81 8.16
CA LEU A 190 24.05 -11.18 7.75
C LEU A 190 24.93 -10.90 8.98
N ARG A 191 26.24 -11.16 8.84
CA ARG A 191 27.25 -10.98 9.90
C ARG A 191 28.51 -10.28 9.40
N ASP A 192 29.14 -9.54 10.29
CA ASP A 192 30.53 -9.09 10.13
C ASP A 192 31.52 -10.26 10.36
N LEU A 193 32.82 -9.95 10.35
CA LEU A 193 33.89 -10.91 10.69
C LEU A 193 33.96 -11.30 12.18
N ALA A 194 33.22 -10.63 13.08
CA ALA A 194 33.18 -10.87 14.53
C ALA A 194 31.91 -11.61 15.02
N ASP A 195 30.99 -11.95 14.11
CA ASP A 195 29.65 -12.53 14.35
C ASP A 195 28.61 -11.56 14.97
N ASN A 196 28.81 -10.25 14.86
CA ASN A 196 27.76 -9.27 15.12
C ASN A 196 26.71 -9.29 13.99
N SER A 197 25.43 -9.35 14.39
CA SER A 197 24.30 -9.27 13.46
C SER A 197 24.22 -7.91 12.78
N LEU A 198 23.80 -7.88 11.52
CA LEU A 198 23.29 -6.67 10.88
C LEU A 198 22.21 -6.02 11.75
N ARG A 199 22.27 -4.69 11.92
CA ARG A 199 21.25 -3.89 12.59
C ARG A 199 20.05 -3.69 11.66
N ILE A 200 18.89 -4.23 12.06
CA ILE A 200 17.63 -4.15 11.30
C ILE A 200 16.60 -3.16 11.92
N ASP A 201 17.03 -2.30 12.84
CA ASP A 201 16.22 -1.23 13.43
C ASP A 201 17.01 0.11 13.34
N PRO A 202 16.47 1.16 12.68
CA PRO A 202 15.30 1.12 11.78
C PRO A 202 15.51 0.15 10.61
N SER A 203 14.43 -0.23 9.92
CA SER A 203 14.52 -1.20 8.82
C SER A 203 15.47 -0.70 7.71
N PRO A 204 16.40 -1.54 7.22
CA PRO A 204 17.30 -1.23 6.11
C PRO A 204 16.71 -1.63 4.75
N ASP A 205 15.42 -1.98 4.68
CA ASP A 205 14.75 -2.36 3.44
C ASP A 205 14.75 -1.23 2.41
N ALA A 206 14.73 -1.59 1.13
CA ALA A 206 14.44 -0.64 0.04
C ALA A 206 13.36 -1.19 -0.89
N ASN A 207 12.32 -0.41 -1.13
CA ASN A 207 11.24 -0.70 -2.06
C ASN A 207 11.51 0.00 -3.39
N PHE A 208 11.24 -0.67 -4.51
CA PHE A 208 11.32 -0.06 -5.83
C PHE A 208 10.20 -0.56 -6.74
N THR A 209 9.87 0.23 -7.76
CA THR A 209 8.85 -0.10 -8.77
C THR A 209 9.48 -0.25 -10.13
N THR A 210 9.18 -1.35 -10.82
CA THR A 210 9.59 -1.58 -12.20
C THR A 210 8.85 -0.67 -13.19
N ILE A 211 9.50 -0.39 -14.32
CA ILE A 211 8.93 0.32 -15.46
C ILE A 211 7.53 -0.21 -15.83
N LEU A 212 6.60 0.71 -16.12
CA LEU A 212 5.19 0.37 -16.33
C LEU A 212 4.91 -0.52 -17.55
N GLY A 213 5.87 -0.67 -18.47
CA GLY A 213 5.77 -1.58 -19.61
C GLY A 213 4.69 -1.22 -20.64
N ILE A 214 4.35 0.06 -20.76
CA ILE A 214 3.27 0.56 -21.64
C ILE A 214 3.83 0.88 -23.03
N PRO A 215 3.28 0.34 -24.14
CA PRO A 215 3.67 0.69 -25.50
C PRO A 215 3.34 2.15 -25.84
N GLU A 216 4.18 2.82 -26.64
CA GLU A 216 3.94 4.19 -27.10
C GLU A 216 2.58 4.35 -27.80
N LYS A 217 2.18 3.35 -28.61
CA LYS A 217 0.89 3.28 -29.28
C LYS A 217 -0.31 3.30 -28.31
N HIS A 218 -0.15 2.75 -27.11
CA HIS A 218 -1.20 2.76 -26.09
C HIS A 218 -1.39 4.16 -25.52
N THR A 219 -0.30 4.90 -25.31
CA THR A 219 -0.34 6.31 -24.91
C THR A 219 -0.95 7.19 -26.01
N GLU A 220 -0.64 6.94 -27.29
CA GLU A 220 -1.29 7.62 -28.43
C GLU A 220 -2.80 7.36 -28.45
N LEU A 221 -3.23 6.09 -28.39
CA LEU A 221 -4.64 5.71 -28.38
C LEU A 221 -5.40 6.30 -27.20
N ALA A 222 -4.79 6.30 -26.00
CA ALA A 222 -5.38 6.94 -24.83
C ALA A 222 -5.59 8.45 -25.02
N ASN A 223 -4.63 9.16 -25.63
CA ASN A 223 -4.77 10.58 -25.96
C ASN A 223 -5.79 10.82 -27.08
N THR A 224 -5.89 9.92 -28.06
CA THR A 224 -6.84 10.01 -29.18
C THR A 224 -8.29 9.81 -28.72
N PHE A 225 -8.57 8.75 -27.95
CA PHE A 225 -9.94 8.41 -27.52
C PHE A 225 -10.39 9.07 -26.22
N ALA A 226 -9.51 9.82 -25.54
CA ALA A 226 -9.82 10.46 -24.27
C ALA A 226 -11.09 11.34 -24.35
N PRO A 227 -12.06 11.16 -23.44
CA PRO A 227 -13.35 11.85 -23.50
C PRO A 227 -13.21 13.34 -23.19
N VAL A 228 -14.17 14.13 -23.66
CA VAL A 228 -14.43 15.45 -23.10
C VAL A 228 -15.30 15.25 -21.86
N VAL A 229 -14.77 15.58 -20.68
CA VAL A 229 -15.45 15.34 -19.40
C VAL A 229 -16.25 16.57 -19.01
N PHE A 230 -17.54 16.41 -18.87
CA PHE A 230 -18.50 17.45 -18.48
C PHE A 230 -18.87 17.28 -17.01
N GLN A 231 -18.15 18.01 -16.15
CA GLN A 231 -18.22 17.87 -14.71
C GLN A 231 -19.18 18.89 -14.10
N SER A 232 -20.28 18.42 -13.51
CA SER A 232 -21.20 19.25 -12.72
C SER A 232 -20.56 19.62 -11.38
N MET A 233 -20.87 20.81 -10.84
CA MET A 233 -20.17 21.39 -9.68
C MET A 233 -21.13 21.83 -8.55
N GLU A 234 -20.91 21.35 -7.31
CA GLU A 234 -21.62 21.86 -6.13
C GLU A 234 -20.84 22.92 -5.34
N SER A 235 -21.36 24.16 -5.31
CA SER A 235 -20.86 25.22 -4.44
C SER A 235 -21.41 25.11 -3.01
N PHE A 236 -20.61 24.59 -2.08
CA PHE A 236 -20.93 24.49 -0.65
C PHE A 236 -20.83 25.85 0.11
N GLU A 237 -21.36 26.94 -0.46
CA GLU A 237 -21.18 28.39 -0.16
C GLU A 237 -20.15 29.12 -1.05
N PRO A 238 -20.26 30.46 -1.23
CA PRO A 238 -19.27 31.27 -1.95
C PRO A 238 -17.88 31.23 -1.29
N GLY A 239 -16.92 30.57 -1.95
CA GLY A 239 -15.58 30.32 -1.42
C GLY A 239 -15.40 28.94 -0.77
N ALA A 240 -16.41 28.06 -0.86
CA ALA A 240 -16.26 26.65 -0.52
C ALA A 240 -15.69 25.82 -1.69
N ARG A 241 -15.34 24.57 -1.39
CA ARG A 241 -14.27 23.83 -2.08
C ARG A 241 -14.76 22.99 -3.25
N ASN A 242 -14.01 23.04 -4.35
CA ASN A 242 -14.13 22.09 -5.45
C ASN A 242 -13.45 20.77 -5.06
N ILE A 243 -14.27 19.80 -4.64
CA ILE A 243 -13.94 18.37 -4.53
C ILE A 243 -14.59 17.54 -5.66
N ASP A 244 -15.30 18.21 -6.57
CA ASP A 244 -16.02 17.62 -7.69
C ASP A 244 -15.16 17.56 -8.96
N THR A 245 -13.86 17.85 -8.91
CA THR A 245 -12.93 17.59 -10.03
C THR A 245 -12.16 16.30 -9.78
N PRO A 246 -11.87 15.50 -10.83
CA PRO A 246 -11.23 14.20 -10.66
C PRO A 246 -9.74 14.38 -10.32
N MET A 247 -9.25 13.63 -9.35
CA MET A 247 -7.91 13.79 -8.77
C MET A 247 -7.08 12.51 -8.92
N LEU A 248 -5.81 12.56 -8.51
CA LEU A 248 -5.04 11.35 -8.23
C LEU A 248 -5.39 10.82 -6.83
N VAL A 249 -5.13 9.53 -6.56
CA VAL A 249 -5.34 8.95 -5.22
C VAL A 249 -4.33 9.48 -4.19
N ASN A 250 -3.21 10.04 -4.68
CA ASN A 250 -2.14 10.69 -3.94
C ASN A 250 -2.06 12.19 -4.26
N PHE A 251 -3.19 12.91 -4.21
CA PHE A 251 -3.27 14.33 -4.61
C PHE A 251 -2.59 15.29 -3.62
N ASP A 252 -2.22 14.77 -2.45
CA ASP A 252 -1.62 15.42 -1.28
C ASP A 252 -0.21 14.90 -0.98
N ASP A 253 0.45 14.33 -2.00
CA ASP A 253 1.83 13.83 -2.00
C ASP A 253 2.11 12.58 -1.14
N ASP A 254 1.09 11.91 -0.59
CA ASP A 254 1.22 10.60 0.10
C ASP A 254 0.25 9.51 -0.43
N PHE A 255 0.37 8.28 0.09
CA PHE A 255 -0.50 7.14 -0.26
C PHE A 255 -1.29 6.60 0.95
N GLU A 256 -1.48 7.37 2.02
CA GLU A 256 -2.32 7.04 3.17
C GLU A 256 -3.79 7.31 2.82
N ALA A 257 -4.42 6.39 2.07
CA ALA A 257 -5.80 6.54 1.59
C ALA A 257 -6.80 6.96 2.69
N ARG A 258 -6.55 6.51 3.93
CA ARG A 258 -7.27 6.83 5.15
C ARG A 258 -7.46 8.33 5.44
N ASN A 259 -6.61 9.21 4.90
CA ASN A 259 -6.66 10.65 5.11
C ASN A 259 -7.39 11.41 3.99
N ASN A 260 -7.59 10.78 2.81
CA ASN A 260 -8.01 11.45 1.57
C ASN A 260 -9.31 12.24 1.70
N LYS A 261 -10.34 11.70 2.38
CA LYS A 261 -11.60 12.42 2.62
C LYS A 261 -11.39 13.68 3.46
N ALA A 262 -10.50 13.62 4.45
CA ALA A 262 -10.18 14.77 5.29
C ALA A 262 -9.37 15.81 4.51
N ASN A 263 -8.33 15.39 3.79
CA ASN A 263 -7.45 16.29 3.04
C ASN A 263 -8.19 16.96 1.87
N GLY A 264 -9.03 16.21 1.13
CA GLY A 264 -9.91 16.74 0.10
C GLY A 264 -10.95 17.74 0.65
N LEU A 265 -11.53 17.47 1.83
CA LEU A 265 -12.42 18.41 2.52
C LEU A 265 -11.69 19.58 3.21
N LEU A 266 -10.36 19.57 3.31
CA LEU A 266 -9.59 20.64 3.93
C LEU A 266 -8.84 21.52 2.93
N THR A 267 -8.56 21.04 1.71
CA THR A 267 -7.76 21.78 0.74
C THR A 267 -8.36 23.16 0.41
N THR A 268 -7.49 24.16 0.26
CA THR A 268 -7.85 25.54 -0.10
C THR A 268 -7.68 25.82 -1.60
N VAL A 269 -7.00 24.93 -2.32
CA VAL A 269 -6.85 24.94 -3.78
C VAL A 269 -7.15 23.53 -4.27
N SER A 270 -8.10 23.40 -5.19
CA SER A 270 -8.40 22.09 -5.78
C SER A 270 -7.16 21.54 -6.50
N PRO A 271 -6.72 20.29 -6.25
CA PRO A 271 -5.62 19.67 -6.98
C PRO A 271 -5.81 19.67 -8.50
N PRO A 272 -4.74 19.49 -9.29
CA PRO A 272 -4.85 19.42 -10.74
C PRO A 272 -5.77 18.28 -11.19
N ALA A 273 -6.66 18.57 -12.13
CA ALA A 273 -7.60 17.59 -12.66
C ALA A 273 -6.83 16.47 -13.38
N ASN A 274 -7.09 15.22 -13.01
CA ASN A 274 -6.41 14.04 -13.55
C ASN A 274 -7.41 12.88 -13.77
N VAL A 275 -7.15 12.10 -14.82
CA VAL A 275 -7.92 10.90 -15.16
C VAL A 275 -6.94 9.75 -15.36
N TYR A 276 -7.16 8.65 -14.65
CA TYR A 276 -6.38 7.44 -14.86
C TYR A 276 -6.80 6.77 -16.15
N TYR A 277 -5.84 6.34 -16.98
CA TYR A 277 -6.12 5.59 -18.21
C TYR A 277 -5.42 4.24 -18.22
N SER A 278 -6.04 3.27 -18.88
CA SER A 278 -5.40 1.98 -19.20
C SER A 278 -5.74 1.61 -20.63
N VAL A 279 -4.79 1.03 -21.36
CA VAL A 279 -5.07 0.30 -22.60
C VAL A 279 -4.70 -1.16 -22.37
N VAL A 280 -5.58 -2.04 -22.83
CA VAL A 280 -5.32 -3.48 -22.97
C VAL A 280 -5.56 -3.84 -24.43
N GLU A 281 -4.72 -4.67 -25.01
CA GLU A 281 -4.72 -4.98 -26.43
C GLU A 281 -4.95 -6.48 -26.68
N SER A 282 -6.04 -6.82 -27.36
CA SER A 282 -6.21 -8.15 -27.96
C SER A 282 -5.72 -8.17 -29.40
N GLN A 283 -5.66 -9.36 -30.00
CA GLN A 283 -5.34 -9.57 -31.42
C GLN A 283 -6.19 -8.73 -32.41
N THR A 284 -7.29 -8.14 -31.96
CA THR A 284 -8.27 -7.46 -32.83
C THR A 284 -8.83 -6.14 -32.28
N HIS A 285 -8.68 -5.85 -30.99
CA HIS A 285 -9.29 -4.69 -30.36
C HIS A 285 -8.40 -4.09 -29.27
N TYR A 286 -8.46 -2.77 -29.13
CA TYR A 286 -7.96 -2.05 -27.97
C TYR A 286 -9.11 -1.77 -27.00
N PHE A 287 -8.86 -1.97 -25.71
CA PHE A 287 -9.78 -1.74 -24.61
C PHE A 287 -9.21 -0.61 -23.75
N ILE A 288 -9.77 0.58 -23.89
CA ILE A 288 -9.25 1.80 -23.27
C ILE A 288 -10.17 2.19 -22.11
N THR A 289 -9.71 1.95 -20.89
CA THR A 289 -10.41 2.30 -19.65
C THR A 289 -10.01 3.71 -19.23
N TYR A 290 -10.98 4.57 -18.93
CA TYR A 290 -10.77 5.84 -18.22
C TYR A 290 -11.47 5.77 -16.85
N ALA A 291 -10.74 6.10 -15.79
CA ALA A 291 -11.22 6.10 -14.42
C ALA A 291 -10.90 7.43 -13.72
N LEU A 292 -11.93 8.02 -13.14
CA LEU A 292 -11.93 9.32 -12.48
C LEU A 292 -12.09 9.07 -10.98
N TYR A 293 -11.14 9.53 -10.16
CA TYR A 293 -11.16 9.38 -8.71
C TYR A 293 -11.64 10.65 -8.03
N TYR A 294 -12.43 10.50 -6.98
CA TYR A 294 -12.85 11.59 -6.09
C TYR A 294 -12.62 11.17 -4.64
N PRO A 295 -12.06 12.03 -3.76
CA PRO A 295 -11.79 11.66 -2.37
C PRO A 295 -13.07 11.45 -1.54
N VAL A 296 -14.20 12.00 -1.98
CA VAL A 296 -15.45 12.04 -1.23
C VAL A 296 -16.64 11.88 -2.16
N ARG A 297 -17.56 10.96 -1.83
CA ARG A 297 -18.85 10.81 -2.49
C ARG A 297 -19.98 11.29 -1.60
N ARG A 298 -20.90 12.10 -2.12
CA ARG A 298 -22.16 12.45 -1.46
C ARG A 298 -23.27 11.47 -1.86
N ILE A 299 -23.95 10.87 -0.89
CA ILE A 299 -25.14 10.05 -1.17
C ILE A 299 -26.28 10.98 -1.63
N LYS A 300 -26.81 10.73 -2.83
CA LYS A 300 -27.84 11.55 -3.50
C LYS A 300 -29.00 11.87 -2.55
N ASN A 301 -29.49 13.11 -2.58
CA ASN A 301 -30.57 13.61 -1.69
C ASN A 301 -30.27 13.61 -0.18
N THR A 302 -29.02 13.41 0.28
CA THR A 302 -28.65 13.44 1.70
C THR A 302 -27.54 14.46 2.00
N GLU A 303 -27.10 14.54 3.26
CA GLU A 303 -25.88 15.24 3.70
C GLU A 303 -24.76 14.23 4.07
N VAL A 304 -24.89 12.96 3.68
CA VAL A 304 -23.95 11.88 4.04
C VAL A 304 -22.83 11.79 2.99
N ASN A 305 -21.60 12.00 3.45
CA ASN A 305 -20.39 11.93 2.65
C ASN A 305 -19.62 10.63 2.94
N GLN A 306 -19.54 9.74 1.95
CA GLN A 306 -18.71 8.54 1.92
C GLN A 306 -17.26 8.87 1.51
N GLU A 307 -16.33 7.99 1.86
CA GLU A 307 -14.90 8.08 1.56
C GLU A 307 -14.59 7.31 0.27
N HIS A 308 -13.89 7.97 -0.66
CA HIS A 308 -13.58 7.56 -2.03
C HIS A 308 -14.79 7.33 -2.96
N ASP A 309 -14.66 7.77 -4.21
CA ASP A 309 -15.41 7.25 -5.35
C ASP A 309 -14.50 7.01 -6.56
N PHE A 310 -14.95 6.12 -7.45
CA PHE A 310 -14.38 5.94 -8.77
C PHE A 310 -15.50 5.81 -9.79
N THR A 311 -15.39 6.54 -10.90
CA THR A 311 -16.39 6.54 -11.97
C THR A 311 -15.68 6.58 -13.33
N GLY A 312 -16.38 6.26 -14.43
CA GLY A 312 -15.77 6.23 -15.76
C GLY A 312 -16.31 5.14 -16.67
N ALA A 313 -15.51 4.77 -17.69
CA ALA A 313 -15.95 3.90 -18.77
C ALA A 313 -14.81 3.19 -19.52
N VAL A 314 -15.14 2.08 -20.19
CA VAL A 314 -14.30 1.35 -21.14
C VAL A 314 -14.72 1.66 -22.57
N PHE A 315 -13.76 2.05 -23.39
CA PHE A 315 -13.90 2.26 -24.82
C PHE A 315 -13.35 1.02 -25.54
N VAL A 316 -14.08 0.50 -26.52
CA VAL A 316 -13.65 -0.65 -27.33
C VAL A 316 -13.40 -0.15 -28.74
N VAL A 317 -12.15 -0.21 -29.19
CA VAL A 317 -11.69 0.29 -30.49
C VAL A 317 -11.24 -0.90 -31.34
N ASP A 318 -11.70 -0.98 -32.58
CA ASP A 318 -11.24 -1.98 -33.54
C ASP A 318 -9.79 -1.69 -33.97
N LYS A 319 -8.89 -2.68 -33.84
CA LYS A 319 -7.44 -2.49 -34.10
C LYS A 319 -7.12 -2.30 -35.59
N ALA A 320 -7.95 -2.80 -36.51
CA ALA A 320 -7.68 -2.77 -37.95
C ALA A 320 -8.12 -1.45 -38.63
N THR A 321 -9.08 -0.75 -38.02
CA THR A 321 -9.67 0.50 -38.55
C THR A 321 -9.45 1.70 -37.65
N GLU A 322 -8.98 1.50 -36.42
CA GLU A 322 -8.91 2.51 -35.35
C GLU A 322 -10.24 3.25 -35.14
N THR A 323 -11.36 2.51 -35.22
CA THR A 323 -12.72 3.06 -35.01
C THR A 323 -13.30 2.60 -33.68
N LEU A 324 -13.95 3.53 -32.96
CA LEU A 324 -14.70 3.21 -31.75
C LEU A 324 -15.90 2.32 -32.09
N GLN A 325 -15.95 1.13 -31.51
CA GLN A 325 -17.03 0.17 -31.68
C GLN A 325 -18.09 0.30 -30.57
N MET A 326 -17.70 0.55 -29.32
CA MET A 326 -18.62 0.83 -28.22
C MET A 326 -17.94 1.50 -27.02
N VAL A 327 -18.74 2.04 -26.11
CA VAL A 327 -18.36 2.49 -24.77
C VAL A 327 -19.26 1.80 -23.74
N GLU A 328 -18.69 1.14 -22.73
CA GLU A 328 -19.41 0.61 -21.56
C GLU A 328 -19.02 1.46 -20.34
N GLY A 329 -19.99 2.20 -19.79
CA GLY A 329 -19.83 3.01 -18.57
C GLY A 329 -20.61 2.44 -17.39
N LEU A 330 -20.36 2.97 -16.20
CA LEU A 330 -21.06 2.57 -14.98
C LEU A 330 -21.78 3.73 -14.29
N LYS A 331 -23.08 3.55 -14.03
CA LYS A 331 -23.89 4.41 -13.18
C LYS A 331 -24.10 3.76 -11.82
N VAL A 332 -23.72 4.45 -10.75
CA VAL A 332 -23.82 3.96 -9.37
C VAL A 332 -25.07 4.54 -8.70
N ASP A 333 -26.20 3.86 -8.88
CA ASP A 333 -27.46 4.15 -8.20
C ASP A 333 -27.39 3.79 -6.70
N GLU A 334 -28.38 4.25 -5.92
CA GLU A 334 -28.50 3.99 -4.48
C GLU A 334 -28.42 2.48 -4.17
N GLY A 335 -27.24 2.02 -3.75
CA GLY A 335 -26.93 0.62 -3.46
C GLY A 335 -26.83 -0.33 -4.66
N ASN A 336 -26.81 0.17 -5.91
CA ASN A 336 -26.81 -0.66 -7.12
C ASN A 336 -25.88 -0.14 -8.22
N ASP A 337 -24.92 -0.99 -8.63
CA ASP A 337 -24.08 -0.76 -9.81
C ASP A 337 -24.87 -1.14 -11.09
N THR A 338 -25.15 -0.15 -11.93
CA THR A 338 -25.83 -0.30 -13.22
C THR A 338 -24.86 -0.05 -14.37
N VAL A 339 -24.68 -1.04 -15.24
CA VAL A 339 -23.92 -0.90 -16.49
C VAL A 339 -24.79 -0.18 -17.54
N ILE A 340 -24.21 0.75 -18.29
CA ILE A 340 -24.87 1.39 -19.44
C ILE A 340 -23.90 1.38 -20.63
N ALA A 341 -24.37 0.99 -21.81
CA ALA A 341 -23.53 0.90 -23.00
C ALA A 341 -24.03 1.77 -24.15
N PHE A 342 -23.09 2.27 -24.95
CA PHE A 342 -23.32 3.09 -26.14
C PHE A 342 -22.47 2.57 -27.29
N LYS A 343 -22.97 2.70 -28.51
CA LYS A 343 -22.19 2.43 -29.72
C LYS A 343 -22.42 3.51 -30.78
N PRO A 344 -21.45 3.79 -31.66
CA PRO A 344 -21.72 4.63 -32.83
C PRO A 344 -22.77 4.00 -33.76
N SER A 345 -23.42 4.82 -34.57
CA SER A 345 -24.44 4.38 -35.53
C SER A 345 -23.91 3.37 -36.55
N ALA A 346 -22.65 3.48 -36.95
CA ALA A 346 -21.96 2.54 -37.85
C ALA A 346 -21.49 1.22 -37.19
N SER A 347 -21.41 1.16 -35.85
CA SER A 347 -20.92 -0.03 -35.13
C SER A 347 -21.87 -1.21 -35.28
N GLN A 348 -21.30 -2.40 -35.48
CA GLN A 348 -22.03 -3.66 -35.66
C GLN A 348 -22.21 -4.45 -34.35
N VAL A 349 -21.72 -3.93 -33.22
CA VAL A 349 -21.88 -4.58 -31.91
C VAL A 349 -23.35 -4.60 -31.49
N THR A 350 -23.81 -5.72 -30.92
CA THR A 350 -25.21 -5.95 -30.49
C THR A 350 -25.30 -6.66 -29.13
N GLY A 351 -26.52 -6.79 -28.60
CA GLY A 351 -26.78 -7.31 -27.25
C GLY A 351 -26.69 -6.22 -26.18
N THR A 352 -27.45 -6.33 -25.09
CA THR A 352 -27.46 -5.30 -24.03
C THR A 352 -26.50 -5.59 -22.88
N GLY A 353 -25.77 -6.71 -22.93
CA GLY A 353 -24.96 -7.16 -21.81
C GLY A 353 -25.79 -7.36 -20.55
N ASN A 354 -25.42 -6.62 -19.51
CA ASN A 354 -26.15 -6.58 -18.24
C ASN A 354 -26.98 -5.30 -18.03
N SER A 355 -26.99 -4.42 -19.04
CA SER A 355 -27.77 -3.17 -19.02
C SER A 355 -29.23 -3.42 -19.44
N SER A 356 -30.08 -2.44 -19.14
CA SER A 356 -31.42 -2.34 -19.76
C SER A 356 -31.39 -1.60 -21.12
N TYR A 357 -30.25 -1.01 -21.51
CA TYR A 357 -30.14 -0.05 -22.62
C TYR A 357 -28.77 -0.16 -23.32
N PHE A 358 -28.78 -0.40 -24.63
CA PHE A 358 -27.59 -0.28 -25.48
C PHE A 358 -27.87 0.72 -26.59
N GLU A 359 -27.54 1.98 -26.33
CA GLU A 359 -28.00 3.10 -27.13
C GLU A 359 -27.03 3.48 -28.26
N THR A 360 -27.53 4.23 -29.24
CA THR A 360 -26.74 4.67 -30.39
C THR A 360 -26.39 6.15 -30.28
N ILE A 361 -25.15 6.46 -29.90
CA ILE A 361 -24.62 7.83 -29.96
C ILE A 361 -24.36 8.23 -31.42
N GLN A 362 -24.68 9.46 -31.79
CA GLN A 362 -24.37 9.99 -33.11
C GLN A 362 -23.00 10.67 -33.11
N GLU A 363 -22.32 10.64 -34.25
CA GLU A 363 -21.06 11.38 -34.46
C GLU A 363 -21.27 12.91 -34.30
N ALA A 364 -22.50 13.39 -34.55
CA ALA A 364 -22.89 14.78 -34.30
C ALA A 364 -23.02 15.16 -32.82
N ASP A 365 -23.04 14.17 -31.90
CA ASP A 365 -23.02 14.39 -30.46
C ASP A 365 -21.59 14.49 -29.91
N TYR A 366 -20.56 14.26 -30.76
CA TYR A 366 -19.16 14.28 -30.34
C TYR A 366 -18.64 15.72 -30.24
N VAL A 367 -17.88 16.00 -29.19
CA VAL A 367 -17.29 17.31 -28.95
C VAL A 367 -15.86 17.27 -29.45
N GLU A 368 -15.56 18.05 -30.49
CA GLU A 368 -14.23 18.08 -31.14
C GLU A 368 -13.77 16.70 -31.65
N GLY A 369 -14.72 15.84 -32.03
CA GLY A 369 -14.46 14.46 -32.46
C GLY A 369 -14.27 13.46 -31.31
N ARG A 370 -14.38 13.91 -30.05
CA ARG A 370 -14.25 13.08 -28.85
C ARG A 370 -15.61 12.74 -28.24
N TYR A 371 -15.66 11.62 -27.54
CA TYR A 371 -16.84 11.17 -26.81
C TYR A 371 -17.14 12.07 -25.59
N PRO A 372 -18.38 12.52 -25.37
CA PRO A 372 -18.75 13.32 -24.21
C PRO A 372 -19.08 12.42 -23.00
N LEU A 373 -18.38 12.61 -21.88
CA LEU A 373 -18.61 11.91 -20.61
C LEU A 373 -19.14 12.91 -19.57
N PHE A 374 -20.39 12.77 -19.12
CA PHE A 374 -20.98 13.67 -18.13
C PHE A 374 -20.87 13.08 -16.73
N ILE A 375 -20.52 13.89 -15.73
CA ILE A 375 -20.42 13.48 -14.33
C ILE A 375 -21.29 14.41 -13.46
N THR A 376 -22.04 13.83 -12.51
CA THR A 376 -22.85 14.59 -11.55
C THR A 376 -21.99 15.20 -10.42
N SER A 377 -22.49 16.26 -9.78
CA SER A 377 -21.85 16.89 -8.62
C SER A 377 -22.14 16.08 -7.35
N GLY A 378 -21.14 15.88 -6.52
CA GLY A 378 -21.22 15.15 -5.26
C GLY A 378 -21.38 13.63 -5.39
N SER A 379 -22.32 13.13 -6.21
CA SER A 379 -22.58 11.67 -6.34
C SER A 379 -21.77 10.96 -7.43
N HIS A 380 -21.04 11.73 -8.26
CA HIS A 380 -20.11 11.31 -9.32
C HIS A 380 -20.64 10.20 -10.24
N GLU A 381 -21.95 10.17 -10.48
CA GLU A 381 -22.60 9.25 -11.40
C GLU A 381 -22.13 9.55 -12.84
N ALA A 382 -21.43 8.59 -13.47
CA ALA A 382 -21.11 8.72 -14.88
C ALA A 382 -22.37 8.58 -15.72
N CYS A 383 -22.56 9.56 -16.60
CA CYS A 383 -23.73 9.77 -17.41
C CYS A 383 -23.34 9.89 -18.88
N HIS A 384 -24.11 9.18 -19.69
CA HIS A 384 -23.88 8.95 -21.11
C HIS A 384 -25.23 9.14 -21.79
N TRP A 385 -25.29 9.90 -22.90
CA TRP A 385 -26.54 10.49 -23.38
C TRP A 385 -26.97 10.03 -24.76
N VAL A 386 -28.26 9.67 -24.89
CA VAL A 386 -29.21 9.98 -25.98
C VAL A 386 -30.63 10.01 -25.35
N ASN A 387 -31.63 10.63 -25.99
CA ASN A 387 -33.03 10.65 -25.52
C ASN A 387 -34.05 10.52 -26.66
N GLU A 388 -35.09 9.69 -26.49
CA GLU A 388 -36.52 10.04 -26.72
C GLU A 388 -37.46 8.84 -26.44
N GLY A 389 -38.21 8.87 -25.33
CA GLY A 389 -39.21 7.84 -25.01
C GLY A 389 -40.20 8.25 -23.90
N PRO A 390 -41.50 7.90 -23.98
CA PRO A 390 -42.53 8.50 -23.12
C PRO A 390 -42.72 7.87 -21.73
N THR A 391 -41.97 6.82 -21.36
CA THR A 391 -42.31 5.95 -20.21
C THR A 391 -41.29 5.85 -19.08
N VAL A 392 -40.03 6.26 -19.25
CA VAL A 392 -39.03 6.29 -18.15
C VAL A 392 -38.10 7.50 -18.30
N PRO A 393 -38.01 8.42 -17.33
CA PRO A 393 -37.06 9.51 -17.33
C PRO A 393 -35.81 9.18 -16.47
N THR A 394 -34.76 8.64 -17.08
CA THR A 394 -33.42 8.55 -16.46
C THR A 394 -32.60 9.77 -16.87
N VAL A 395 -32.66 10.84 -16.07
CA VAL A 395 -32.23 12.18 -16.51
C VAL A 395 -30.82 12.52 -16.03
N CYS A 396 -29.88 12.60 -16.98
CA CYS A 396 -28.81 13.59 -16.94
C CYS A 396 -29.08 14.63 -18.04
N ARG A 397 -28.95 15.91 -17.72
CA ARG A 397 -29.22 17.08 -18.58
C ARG A 397 -27.91 17.80 -18.90
N HIS A 398 -27.76 18.52 -20.02
CA HIS A 398 -28.49 19.75 -20.30
C HIS A 398 -28.48 20.16 -21.79
N ASP A 399 -29.42 21.02 -22.18
CA ASP A 399 -29.40 21.75 -23.46
C ASP A 399 -28.36 22.90 -23.46
N SER A 400 -27.08 22.58 -23.69
CA SER A 400 -26.01 23.52 -24.12
C SER A 400 -25.62 24.71 -23.20
N ARG A 401 -26.24 24.91 -22.02
CA ARG A 401 -26.10 26.15 -21.22
C ARG A 401 -26.20 25.95 -19.69
N GLY A 402 -25.67 24.83 -19.18
CA GLY A 402 -25.64 24.53 -17.75
C GLY A 402 -25.35 23.06 -17.46
N PHE A 403 -25.08 22.70 -16.21
CA PHE A 403 -24.78 21.32 -15.78
C PHE A 403 -25.65 20.94 -14.56
N SER A 404 -26.93 20.64 -14.84
CA SER A 404 -28.00 20.74 -13.84
C SER A 404 -28.22 19.47 -13.00
N GLU A 405 -27.28 19.16 -12.11
CA GLU A 405 -27.61 18.60 -10.78
C GLU A 405 -27.10 19.48 -9.62
N GLY A 406 -26.17 20.41 -9.86
CA GLY A 406 -25.61 21.32 -8.84
C GLY A 406 -26.21 22.75 -8.83
N PRO A 407 -25.99 23.53 -7.76
CA PRO A 407 -26.38 24.94 -7.65
C PRO A 407 -25.54 25.94 -8.46
N THR A 408 -24.45 25.49 -9.11
CA THR A 408 -23.51 26.31 -9.88
C THR A 408 -23.12 25.65 -11.18
N ASP A 409 -22.84 26.46 -12.21
CA ASP A 409 -22.41 25.96 -13.51
C ASP A 409 -21.08 25.21 -13.44
N GLY A 410 -21.06 24.04 -14.08
CA GLY A 410 -19.93 23.11 -14.13
C GLY A 410 -18.84 23.47 -15.14
N VAL A 411 -17.93 22.52 -15.34
CA VAL A 411 -16.73 22.69 -16.17
C VAL A 411 -16.59 21.57 -17.21
N MET A 412 -16.22 21.97 -18.43
CA MET A 412 -15.80 21.08 -19.51
C MET A 412 -14.28 20.89 -19.45
N MET A 413 -13.82 19.65 -19.36
CA MET A 413 -12.42 19.30 -19.21
C MET A 413 -11.96 18.46 -20.41
N ARG A 414 -10.85 18.85 -21.04
CA ARG A 414 -10.22 18.13 -22.17
C ARG A 414 -8.91 17.45 -21.73
N PRO A 415 -8.46 16.37 -22.38
CA PRO A 415 -7.11 15.84 -22.13
C PRO A 415 -6.05 16.90 -22.48
N GLY A 416 -5.11 17.15 -21.58
CA GLY A 416 -4.12 18.21 -21.68
C GLY A 416 -3.20 18.29 -20.45
N THR A 417 -2.81 19.49 -20.02
CA THR A 417 -1.67 19.70 -19.10
C THR A 417 -1.98 19.58 -17.60
N ALA A 418 -3.10 18.98 -17.19
CA ALA A 418 -3.60 18.92 -15.80
C ALA A 418 -3.68 20.30 -15.11
N GLN A 419 -4.80 21.00 -15.29
CA GLN A 419 -5.04 22.33 -14.71
C GLN A 419 -5.81 22.22 -13.37
N ILE A 420 -5.70 23.24 -12.53
CA ILE A 420 -6.59 23.40 -11.37
C ILE A 420 -7.87 24.15 -11.79
N TYR A 421 -9.00 23.93 -11.09
CA TYR A 421 -10.26 24.59 -11.45
C TYR A 421 -10.19 26.12 -11.50
N ASN A 422 -9.31 26.75 -10.70
CA ASN A 422 -9.11 28.20 -10.70
C ASN A 422 -8.43 28.75 -11.97
N GLU A 423 -7.86 27.88 -12.81
CA GLU A 423 -7.31 28.23 -14.12
C GLU A 423 -8.36 28.14 -15.24
N SER A 424 -9.58 27.64 -14.94
CA SER A 424 -10.65 27.49 -15.93
C SER A 424 -11.08 28.81 -16.57
N VAL A 425 -11.13 28.80 -17.90
CA VAL A 425 -11.49 29.96 -18.72
C VAL A 425 -12.95 29.83 -19.16
N GLU A 426 -13.72 30.90 -19.02
CA GLU A 426 -15.12 30.94 -19.48
C GLU A 426 -15.16 31.25 -20.98
N ASN A 427 -15.68 30.32 -21.77
CA ASN A 427 -15.85 30.50 -23.21
C ASN A 427 -16.98 31.50 -23.49
N THR A 428 -16.64 32.62 -24.11
CA THR A 428 -17.57 33.75 -24.32
C THR A 428 -18.68 33.48 -25.34
N GLU A 429 -18.63 32.38 -26.10
CA GLU A 429 -19.69 31.99 -27.05
C GLU A 429 -20.68 31.00 -26.43
N THR A 430 -20.22 30.09 -25.57
CA THR A 430 -21.04 29.04 -24.95
C THR A 430 -21.49 29.36 -23.52
N GLY A 431 -20.73 30.19 -22.79
CA GLY A 431 -20.87 30.43 -21.35
C GLY A 431 -20.33 29.30 -20.47
N ILE A 432 -19.69 28.28 -21.06
CA ILE A 432 -19.15 27.11 -20.35
C ILE A 432 -17.74 27.42 -19.84
N ARG A 433 -17.40 26.97 -18.62
CA ARG A 433 -16.02 26.97 -18.13
C ARG A 433 -15.25 25.81 -18.75
N GLU A 434 -14.04 26.09 -19.22
CA GLU A 434 -13.19 25.14 -19.92
C GLU A 434 -11.82 25.03 -19.23
N MET A 435 -11.31 23.82 -19.10
CA MET A 435 -9.96 23.53 -18.56
C MET A 435 -9.41 22.22 -19.15
N GLU A 436 -8.20 21.83 -18.73
CA GLU A 436 -7.55 20.58 -19.12
C GLU A 436 -7.32 19.62 -17.94
N TYR A 437 -7.40 18.31 -18.19
CA TYR A 437 -7.06 17.24 -17.26
C TYR A 437 -5.85 16.43 -17.74
N GLY A 438 -5.03 15.94 -16.82
CA GLY A 438 -3.90 15.06 -17.11
C GLY A 438 -4.34 13.61 -17.32
N LEU A 439 -3.70 12.92 -18.27
CA LEU A 439 -3.84 11.47 -18.45
C LEU A 439 -2.69 10.76 -17.71
N VAL A 440 -3.01 10.08 -16.61
CA VAL A 440 -2.02 9.32 -15.81
C VAL A 440 -2.21 7.81 -16.04
N PRO A 441 -1.15 7.03 -16.28
CA PRO A 441 -1.31 5.60 -16.50
C PRO A 441 -1.79 4.89 -15.24
N LEU A 442 -2.91 4.17 -15.33
CA LEU A 442 -3.50 3.37 -14.25
C LEU A 442 -2.55 2.26 -13.75
N ALA A 443 -1.58 1.88 -14.57
CA ALA A 443 -0.50 0.97 -14.19
C ALA A 443 0.37 1.49 -13.02
N SER A 444 0.45 2.81 -12.78
CA SER A 444 1.17 3.35 -11.61
C SER A 444 0.46 3.00 -10.30
N LEU A 445 -0.87 3.13 -10.27
CA LEU A 445 -1.71 2.72 -9.13
C LEU A 445 -1.74 1.19 -8.95
N TRP A 446 -1.54 0.42 -10.02
CA TRP A 446 -1.35 -1.03 -9.95
C TRP A 446 0.02 -1.44 -9.39
N ALA A 447 1.07 -0.66 -9.65
CA ALA A 447 2.40 -0.94 -9.09
C ALA A 447 2.42 -0.85 -7.56
N THR A 448 1.65 0.09 -6.99
CA THR A 448 1.51 0.29 -5.53
C THR A 448 0.56 -0.71 -4.84
N ARG A 449 0.18 -1.82 -5.49
CA ARG A 449 -0.71 -2.86 -4.91
C ARG A 449 -0.19 -3.51 -3.62
N ASN A 450 1.11 -3.43 -3.35
CA ASN A 450 1.75 -3.92 -2.12
C ASN A 450 1.56 -3.00 -0.90
N LEU A 451 1.07 -1.77 -1.07
CA LEU A 451 0.87 -0.80 0.02
C LEU A 451 -0.41 -1.12 0.82
N VAL A 452 -0.34 -2.08 1.75
CA VAL A 452 -1.51 -2.64 2.45
C VAL A 452 -1.39 -2.50 3.98
N GLY A 453 -2.31 -1.77 4.62
CA GLY A 453 -2.32 -1.59 6.08
C GLY A 453 -2.95 -0.28 6.57
N GLU A 454 -3.03 -0.09 7.89
CA GLU A 454 -3.77 1.00 8.56
C GLU A 454 -3.31 2.44 8.28
N GLN A 455 -2.22 2.61 7.54
CA GLN A 455 -1.63 3.90 7.12
C GLN A 455 -1.11 3.83 5.68
N LEU A 456 -1.69 2.96 4.86
CA LEU A 456 -1.28 2.71 3.47
C LEU A 456 -2.50 2.75 2.53
N LEU A 457 -2.25 2.53 1.24
CA LEU A 457 -3.21 2.76 0.17
C LEU A 457 -4.42 1.82 0.25
N TRP A 458 -4.18 0.55 0.57
CA TRP A 458 -5.19 -0.50 0.48
C TRP A 458 -5.48 -1.11 1.86
N GLU A 459 -6.76 -1.39 2.14
CA GLU A 459 -7.15 -2.12 3.36
C GLU A 459 -6.83 -3.61 3.25
N LYS A 460 -7.09 -4.17 2.07
CA LYS A 460 -7.22 -5.61 1.91
C LYS A 460 -6.88 -6.05 0.50
N LEU A 461 -6.12 -7.14 0.41
CA LEU A 461 -5.90 -7.87 -0.83
C LEU A 461 -6.89 -9.03 -1.02
N THR A 462 -7.08 -9.42 -2.27
CA THR A 462 -7.58 -10.75 -2.64
C THR A 462 -6.68 -11.34 -3.71
N VAL A 463 -6.49 -12.66 -3.70
CA VAL A 463 -5.91 -13.37 -4.85
C VAL A 463 -6.96 -13.43 -5.96
N TYR A 464 -6.51 -13.40 -7.22
CA TYR A 464 -7.33 -13.62 -8.41
C TYR A 464 -6.87 -14.91 -9.09
N SER A 465 -7.77 -15.88 -9.17
CA SER A 465 -7.65 -16.94 -10.15
C SER A 465 -8.25 -16.46 -11.48
N PRO A 466 -7.49 -16.51 -12.59
CA PRO A 466 -8.04 -16.26 -13.92
C PRO A 466 -9.22 -17.19 -14.22
N ILE A 467 -10.11 -16.75 -15.10
CA ILE A 467 -11.21 -17.61 -15.56
C ILE A 467 -10.63 -18.77 -16.39
N GLU A 468 -11.22 -19.96 -16.28
CA GLU A 468 -10.70 -21.19 -16.91
C GLU A 468 -10.41 -20.98 -18.41
N GLY A 469 -9.16 -21.19 -18.81
CA GLY A 469 -8.67 -21.00 -20.19
C GLY A 469 -8.05 -19.62 -20.48
N ARG A 470 -8.07 -18.66 -19.55
CA ARG A 470 -7.29 -17.41 -19.66
C ARG A 470 -5.83 -17.67 -19.32
N THR A 471 -4.91 -17.12 -20.10
CA THR A 471 -3.47 -17.21 -19.88
C THR A 471 -2.96 -16.03 -19.04
N SER A 472 -1.91 -16.29 -18.26
CA SER A 472 -1.15 -15.32 -17.47
C SER A 472 0.34 -15.64 -17.64
N LYS A 473 1.24 -14.66 -17.53
CA LYS A 473 2.70 -14.93 -17.46
C LYS A 473 3.23 -15.02 -16.02
N TYR A 474 2.39 -14.82 -15.02
CA TYR A 474 2.73 -15.12 -13.62
C TYR A 474 2.63 -16.64 -13.38
N PRO A 475 3.71 -17.32 -12.95
CA PRO A 475 3.73 -18.78 -12.74
C PRO A 475 3.07 -19.23 -11.43
N ASP A 476 2.90 -18.29 -10.49
CA ASP A 476 2.05 -18.44 -9.31
C ASP A 476 0.93 -17.38 -9.39
N GLU A 477 -0.25 -17.72 -8.89
CA GLU A 477 -1.36 -16.77 -8.77
C GLU A 477 -1.16 -15.81 -7.57
N SER A 478 -0.26 -16.13 -6.62
CA SER A 478 0.07 -15.25 -5.47
C SER A 478 0.55 -13.87 -5.92
N LEU A 479 1.43 -13.81 -6.92
CA LEU A 479 1.97 -12.57 -7.54
C LEU A 479 0.87 -11.60 -8.03
N ILE A 480 -0.31 -12.12 -8.37
CA ILE A 480 -1.47 -11.33 -8.79
C ILE A 480 -2.36 -11.05 -7.57
N VAL A 481 -1.83 -10.32 -6.60
CA VAL A 481 -2.63 -9.73 -5.51
C VAL A 481 -3.44 -8.56 -6.03
N TRP A 482 -4.73 -8.48 -5.67
CA TRP A 482 -5.63 -7.41 -6.08
C TRP A 482 -6.07 -6.58 -4.88
N PRO A 483 -5.89 -5.25 -4.92
CA PRO A 483 -6.46 -4.40 -3.89
C PRO A 483 -7.99 -4.41 -3.98
N ASN A 484 -8.65 -4.81 -2.90
CA ASN A 484 -10.10 -5.01 -2.83
C ASN A 484 -10.86 -3.69 -2.63
N ARG A 485 -10.32 -2.81 -1.77
CA ARG A 485 -10.74 -1.42 -1.55
C ARG A 485 -9.60 -0.58 -0.99
N LEU A 486 -9.66 0.73 -1.23
CA LEU A 486 -8.81 1.71 -0.57
C LEU A 486 -9.02 1.67 0.96
N PHE A 487 -8.01 2.08 1.74
CA PHE A 487 -8.15 2.16 3.20
C PHE A 487 -9.08 3.32 3.62
N SER A 488 -10.12 3.02 4.40
CA SER A 488 -11.08 4.01 4.90
C SER A 488 -11.31 3.88 6.41
N ASN A 489 -11.70 4.98 7.06
CA ASN A 489 -12.12 4.95 8.48
C ASN A 489 -13.59 4.52 8.67
N ASP A 490 -14.36 4.39 7.59
CA ASP A 490 -15.80 4.14 7.61
C ASP A 490 -16.12 2.79 6.93
N GLU A 491 -16.39 1.77 7.74
CA GLU A 491 -16.70 0.40 7.29
C GLU A 491 -17.88 0.33 6.29
N THR A 492 -18.76 1.35 6.26
CA THR A 492 -19.91 1.42 5.35
C THR A 492 -19.56 1.99 3.97
N THR A 493 -18.34 2.52 3.81
CA THR A 493 -17.80 2.98 2.54
C THR A 493 -17.12 1.82 1.84
N TYR A 494 -17.41 1.67 0.55
CA TYR A 494 -16.95 0.50 -0.21
C TYR A 494 -15.68 0.78 -1.02
N GLY A 495 -15.19 2.02 -1.03
CA GLY A 495 -13.85 2.41 -1.49
C GLY A 495 -13.41 1.75 -2.80
N LYS A 496 -14.34 1.58 -3.74
CA LYS A 496 -14.21 0.60 -4.83
C LYS A 496 -13.08 1.05 -5.75
N PRO A 497 -12.01 0.27 -5.90
CA PRO A 497 -10.88 0.65 -6.73
C PRO A 497 -11.34 0.75 -8.19
N PRO A 498 -10.63 1.48 -9.06
CA PRO A 498 -10.99 1.65 -10.46
C PRO A 498 -11.00 0.31 -11.21
N PHE A 499 -10.45 -0.74 -10.60
CA PHE A 499 -10.37 -2.09 -11.12
C PHE A 499 -11.67 -2.91 -10.91
N ALA A 500 -12.42 -2.69 -9.82
CA ALA A 500 -13.43 -3.63 -9.31
C ALA A 500 -14.84 -3.50 -9.93
N TRP A 501 -14.99 -2.60 -10.89
CA TRP A 501 -16.26 -2.32 -11.55
C TRP A 501 -16.53 -3.29 -12.70
N LEU A 502 -17.80 -3.35 -13.12
CA LEU A 502 -18.38 -4.15 -14.24
C LEU A 502 -18.98 -5.53 -13.86
N LYS A 503 -20.31 -5.56 -13.72
CA LYS A 503 -21.16 -6.69 -13.32
C LYS A 503 -21.47 -7.69 -14.46
N THR A 504 -21.29 -9.00 -14.27
CA THR A 504 -21.63 -10.05 -15.26
C THR A 504 -23.03 -10.66 -15.06
N SER A 505 -23.53 -11.39 -16.06
CA SER A 505 -24.89 -11.98 -16.09
C SER A 505 -25.08 -13.17 -15.15
N SER A 506 -24.00 -13.66 -14.52
CA SER A 506 -24.06 -14.62 -13.41
C SER A 506 -24.18 -13.87 -12.08
N ASN A 507 -24.84 -14.45 -11.08
CA ASN A 507 -25.01 -13.78 -9.77
C ASN A 507 -23.75 -13.75 -8.89
N ASN A 508 -22.61 -14.31 -9.32
CA ASN A 508 -21.34 -14.28 -8.58
C ASN A 508 -20.59 -12.95 -8.77
N ASN A 509 -21.30 -11.82 -8.58
CA ASN A 509 -20.80 -10.47 -8.82
C ASN A 509 -19.92 -9.93 -7.69
N GLN A 510 -18.86 -10.66 -7.32
CA GLN A 510 -17.79 -10.11 -6.48
C GLN A 510 -16.77 -9.40 -7.36
N GLY A 511 -17.00 -8.10 -7.62
CA GLY A 511 -16.03 -7.16 -8.19
C GLY A 511 -15.20 -7.67 -9.36
N GLN A 512 -15.83 -8.27 -10.38
CA GLN A 512 -15.08 -8.85 -11.51
C GLN A 512 -14.46 -7.75 -12.37
N TRP A 513 -13.19 -7.93 -12.71
CA TRP A 513 -12.29 -6.81 -12.82
C TRP A 513 -12.00 -6.31 -14.24
N LEU A 514 -11.69 -5.01 -14.33
CA LEU A 514 -11.35 -4.26 -15.54
C LEU A 514 -10.03 -4.64 -16.24
N PHE A 515 -9.24 -5.59 -15.70
CA PHE A 515 -8.03 -6.08 -16.38
C PHE A 515 -8.26 -7.32 -17.25
N ASP A 516 -9.47 -7.89 -17.32
CA ASP A 516 -9.84 -8.83 -18.39
C ASP A 516 -10.99 -8.31 -19.28
N PRO A 517 -10.86 -7.08 -19.86
CA PRO A 517 -11.96 -6.42 -20.54
C PRO A 517 -12.44 -7.19 -21.77
N ALA A 518 -11.55 -7.85 -22.52
CA ALA A 518 -11.92 -8.54 -23.76
C ALA A 518 -12.84 -9.73 -23.49
N TYR A 519 -12.51 -10.60 -22.53
CA TYR A 519 -13.39 -11.70 -22.12
C TYR A 519 -14.70 -11.17 -21.52
N LEU A 520 -14.60 -10.20 -20.60
CA LEU A 520 -15.72 -9.65 -19.86
C LEU A 520 -16.76 -8.99 -20.79
N LEU A 521 -16.33 -8.32 -21.85
CA LEU A 521 -17.19 -7.71 -22.86
C LEU A 521 -17.70 -8.74 -23.88
N GLN A 522 -16.91 -9.74 -24.26
CA GLN A 522 -17.35 -10.84 -25.15
C GLN A 522 -18.52 -11.64 -24.55
N VAL A 523 -18.54 -11.82 -23.22
CA VAL A 523 -19.64 -12.49 -22.49
C VAL A 523 -20.93 -11.65 -22.46
N ARG A 524 -20.85 -10.35 -22.74
CA ARG A 524 -21.98 -9.39 -22.68
C ARG A 524 -22.51 -8.98 -24.05
N TYR A 525 -21.62 -8.76 -25.00
CA TYR A 525 -21.91 -8.13 -26.28
C TYR A 525 -21.52 -9.04 -27.44
N ALA A 526 -22.42 -9.15 -28.42
CA ALA A 526 -22.16 -9.82 -29.68
C ALA A 526 -21.46 -8.83 -30.63
N PHE A 527 -20.13 -8.90 -30.63
CA PHE A 527 -19.26 -8.25 -31.62
C PHE A 527 -19.38 -8.95 -33.00
N PRO A 528 -19.03 -8.27 -34.11
CA PRO A 528 -18.97 -8.89 -35.44
C PRO A 528 -17.92 -10.01 -35.52
N GLU A 529 -17.94 -10.78 -36.62
CA GLU A 529 -16.95 -11.83 -36.88
C GLU A 529 -15.53 -11.26 -36.86
N GLY A 530 -14.67 -11.83 -36.00
CA GLY A 530 -13.27 -11.42 -35.85
C GLY A 530 -12.86 -11.17 -34.39
N PHE A 531 -13.78 -10.83 -33.49
CA PHE A 531 -13.42 -10.52 -32.09
C PHE A 531 -12.62 -11.63 -31.41
N SER A 532 -11.42 -11.29 -30.94
CA SER A 532 -10.53 -12.16 -30.15
C SER A 532 -10.37 -11.62 -28.73
N ALA A 533 -10.39 -12.52 -27.75
CA ALA A 533 -10.08 -12.24 -26.35
C ALA A 533 -8.63 -12.56 -25.98
N ASP A 534 -7.80 -13.05 -26.92
CA ASP A 534 -6.40 -13.36 -26.67
C ASP A 534 -5.56 -12.07 -26.66
N TYR A 535 -4.77 -11.86 -25.59
CA TYR A 535 -4.02 -10.63 -25.41
C TYR A 535 -2.68 -10.59 -26.16
N CYS A 536 -2.48 -9.47 -26.83
CA CYS A 536 -1.20 -9.02 -27.37
C CYS A 536 -0.44 -8.21 -26.32
N HIS A 537 -1.12 -7.37 -25.56
CA HIS A 537 -0.55 -6.69 -24.40
C HIS A 537 -1.59 -6.54 -23.29
N ASN A 538 -1.20 -6.94 -22.07
CA ASN A 538 -1.95 -6.75 -20.85
C ASN A 538 -0.98 -6.73 -19.66
N VAL A 539 -0.57 -5.53 -19.25
CA VAL A 539 0.39 -5.31 -18.14
C VAL A 539 -0.01 -6.04 -16.85
N TYR A 540 -1.30 -6.08 -16.52
CA TYR A 540 -1.81 -6.66 -15.28
C TYR A 540 -1.76 -8.19 -15.24
N MET A 541 -1.73 -8.84 -16.40
CA MET A 541 -1.50 -10.28 -16.56
C MET A 541 -0.05 -10.61 -16.96
N ALA A 542 0.84 -9.60 -16.95
CA ALA A 542 2.21 -9.64 -17.45
C ALA A 542 2.32 -10.13 -18.92
N ILE A 543 1.28 -9.93 -19.72
CA ILE A 543 1.27 -10.35 -21.12
C ILE A 543 1.89 -9.23 -21.98
N ASP A 544 2.99 -9.57 -22.63
CA ASP A 544 3.46 -8.87 -23.84
C ASP A 544 3.83 -9.92 -24.90
N ASN A 545 3.11 -9.89 -26.00
CA ASN A 545 3.28 -10.67 -27.21
C ASN A 545 3.31 -9.75 -28.45
N THR A 546 3.45 -8.43 -28.28
CA THR A 546 3.34 -7.40 -29.34
C THR A 546 4.28 -7.66 -30.52
N SER A 547 5.44 -8.29 -30.28
CA SER A 547 6.44 -8.66 -31.28
C SER A 547 6.18 -10.01 -31.98
N SER A 548 5.12 -10.74 -31.62
CA SER A 548 4.82 -12.10 -32.10
C SER A 548 3.53 -12.14 -32.92
N ALA A 549 3.46 -12.98 -33.96
CA ALA A 549 2.22 -13.18 -34.72
C ALA A 549 1.14 -13.87 -33.85
N PRO A 550 -0.15 -13.48 -33.95
CA PRO A 550 -0.73 -12.52 -34.89
C PRO A 550 -0.78 -11.06 -34.38
N CYS A 551 -0.14 -10.76 -33.26
CA CYS A 551 -0.15 -9.44 -32.62
C CYS A 551 0.76 -8.41 -33.30
N ALA A 552 1.90 -8.88 -33.81
CA ALA A 552 2.88 -8.09 -34.55
C ALA A 552 2.23 -7.39 -35.75
N GLU A 553 2.33 -6.06 -35.77
CA GLU A 553 1.93 -5.26 -36.92
C GLU A 553 2.77 -5.65 -38.14
N VAL A 554 2.09 -5.91 -39.26
CA VAL A 554 2.76 -6.20 -40.53
C VAL A 554 3.24 -4.88 -41.11
N VAL A 555 4.54 -4.62 -40.95
CA VAL A 555 5.22 -3.49 -41.60
C VAL A 555 5.37 -3.80 -43.09
N GLU A 556 4.40 -3.36 -43.90
CA GLU A 556 4.40 -3.44 -45.39
C GLU A 556 5.27 -2.37 -46.07
#